data_AF-A0A519UX52-F1
#
_entry.id   AF-A0A519UX52-F1
#
_cell.length_a   1.000
_cell.length_b   1.000
_cell.length_c   1.000
_cell.angle_alpha   90.00
_cell.angle_beta   90.00
_cell.angle_gamma   90.00
#
_symmetry.space_group_name_H-M   'P 1'
#
loop_
_entity.id
_entity.type
_entity.pdbx_description
1 polymer ?
#
loop_
_entity_poly.entity_id
_entity_poly.type
_entity_poly.pdbx_seq_one_letter_code
_entity_poly.pdbx_strand_id
1 'polypeptide(L)'
;MTKDYAYNWSQGVGESFTFLIPDLYGGATSIDQLVKPESHLYKAVAENVTGGDPKATTDAIGYLAQQLNMQQYWGEKPGTSGGYYFGSIICFLFVFGLFIVRSRLKWWILATTVLFILLSFGKNFPYVSDLFYNYFPLYNKFRAVESILAVVGLMVPVLAFLAIKEAQEGNIDQKTLIKKLTWSAGITGGFALIVAVIPTLFFSFKTSNHTEILAALTQVLKNDASMAHKIADALVQDRISIARADAIRSFLFIAIAFGIVWAFITKKLNMQMAFGLLAFAVLIDMWQVDRRYLNNDSFKSKSDMNADLQPRDVDTFIEADKDPNFRVYDQS
;
A
#
# COMPACT_ATOMS: atom_id res chain seq x y z
N MET A 1 13.07 -2.96 -23.23
CA MET A 1 12.92 -3.23 -21.79
C MET A 1 12.95 -4.72 -21.59
N THR A 2 13.83 -5.20 -20.71
CA THR A 2 13.95 -6.63 -20.42
C THR A 2 12.82 -7.06 -19.48
N LYS A 3 12.43 -8.34 -19.58
CA LYS A 3 11.40 -8.93 -18.72
C LYS A 3 11.79 -8.84 -17.24
N ASP A 4 13.05 -9.15 -16.94
CA ASP A 4 13.59 -9.13 -15.57
C ASP A 4 13.50 -7.74 -14.95
N TYR A 5 13.76 -6.68 -15.74
CA TYR A 5 13.60 -5.31 -15.27
C TYR A 5 12.16 -5.00 -14.88
N ALA A 6 11.19 -5.34 -15.73
CA ALA A 6 9.79 -5.09 -15.44
C ALA A 6 9.30 -5.92 -14.23
N TYR A 7 9.76 -7.16 -14.12
CA TYR A 7 9.36 -8.10 -13.07
C TYR A 7 10.01 -7.83 -11.72
N ASN A 8 11.07 -7.02 -11.66
CA ASN A 8 11.57 -6.50 -10.39
C ASN A 8 10.53 -5.65 -9.65
N TRP A 9 9.57 -5.07 -10.38
CA TRP A 9 8.46 -4.28 -9.84
C TRP A 9 7.14 -5.05 -9.92
N SER A 10 7.19 -6.29 -9.41
CA SER A 10 6.01 -7.16 -9.31
C SER A 10 5.35 -7.04 -7.95
N GLN A 11 4.03 -6.96 -7.93
CA GLN A 11 3.25 -6.94 -6.71
C GLN A 11 3.35 -8.28 -5.96
N GLY A 12 3.63 -8.25 -4.67
CA GLY A 12 3.58 -9.45 -3.82
C GLY A 12 2.15 -9.97 -3.68
N VAL A 13 1.96 -11.30 -3.63
CA VAL A 13 0.63 -11.89 -3.41
C VAL A 13 0.06 -11.41 -2.07
N GLY A 14 0.85 -11.49 -1.00
CA GLY A 14 0.47 -10.94 0.30
C GLY A 14 0.39 -9.41 0.33
N GLU A 15 1.18 -8.70 -0.49
CA GLU A 15 1.10 -7.24 -0.60
C GLU A 15 -0.25 -6.77 -1.12
N SER A 16 -1.03 -7.61 -1.82
CA SER A 16 -2.38 -7.25 -2.29
C SER A 16 -3.34 -6.94 -1.14
N PHE A 17 -3.06 -7.42 0.07
CA PHE A 17 -3.86 -7.03 1.24
C PHE A 17 -3.62 -5.58 1.69
N THR A 18 -2.61 -4.90 1.11
CA THR A 18 -2.43 -3.44 1.29
C THR A 18 -3.57 -2.62 0.73
N PHE A 19 -4.36 -3.16 -0.21
CA PHE A 19 -5.57 -2.53 -0.72
C PHE A 19 -6.54 -2.17 0.42
N LEU A 20 -6.59 -3.02 1.46
CA LEU A 20 -7.43 -2.88 2.64
C LEU A 20 -6.69 -2.28 3.85
N ILE A 21 -5.41 -2.63 4.04
CA ILE A 21 -4.57 -2.27 5.20
C ILE A 21 -3.26 -1.64 4.69
N PRO A 22 -3.11 -0.31 4.60
CA PRO A 22 -2.11 0.31 3.73
C PRO A 22 -0.67 -0.04 4.10
N ASP A 23 -0.29 0.09 5.36
CA ASP A 23 1.10 -0.17 5.78
C ASP A 23 1.29 -1.62 6.29
N LEU A 24 0.46 -2.58 5.83
CA LEU A 24 0.65 -4.01 6.13
C LEU A 24 2.07 -4.49 5.78
N TYR A 25 2.62 -3.96 4.67
CA TYR A 25 3.99 -4.23 4.23
C TYR A 25 5.01 -3.17 4.65
N GLY A 26 4.65 -2.27 5.56
CA GLY A 26 5.53 -1.22 6.09
C GLY A 26 5.47 0.13 5.35
N GLY A 27 4.56 0.29 4.39
CA GLY A 27 4.39 1.55 3.66
C GLY A 27 5.52 1.82 2.66
N ALA A 28 5.91 3.09 2.52
CA ALA A 28 7.07 3.47 1.73
C ALA A 28 8.38 2.92 2.32
N THR A 29 9.33 2.61 1.44
CA THR A 29 10.74 2.37 1.77
C THR A 29 11.28 3.57 2.55
N SER A 30 11.35 3.43 3.88
CA SER A 30 11.72 4.51 4.80
C SER A 30 12.16 3.95 6.15
N ILE A 31 12.77 4.81 6.97
CA ILE A 31 13.17 4.54 8.36
C ILE A 31 12.42 5.39 9.39
N ASP A 32 11.52 6.27 8.94
CA ASP A 32 10.83 7.29 9.75
C ASP A 32 10.14 6.75 11.00
N GLN A 33 9.55 5.55 10.97
CA GLN A 33 8.97 4.92 12.17
C GLN A 33 10.00 4.19 13.02
N LEU A 34 11.10 3.73 12.42
CA LEU A 34 12.17 2.99 13.10
C LEU A 34 13.09 3.91 13.92
N VAL A 35 13.19 5.18 13.53
CA VAL A 35 14.03 6.16 14.24
C VAL A 35 13.31 6.84 15.40
N LYS A 36 12.04 6.51 15.64
CA LYS A 36 11.27 7.10 16.74
C LYS A 36 11.59 6.42 18.07
N PRO A 37 11.61 7.14 19.20
CA PRO A 37 11.93 6.56 20.51
C PRO A 37 11.04 5.38 20.94
N GLU A 38 9.81 5.33 20.45
CA GLU A 38 8.86 4.25 20.73
C GLU A 38 9.18 2.93 20.00
N SER A 39 9.93 2.98 18.89
CA SER A 39 10.26 1.81 18.07
C SER A 39 11.06 0.78 18.85
N HIS A 40 10.75 -0.49 18.58
CA HIS A 40 11.48 -1.62 19.12
C HIS A 40 12.92 -1.63 18.62
N LEU A 41 13.16 -1.37 17.34
CA LEU A 41 14.50 -1.27 16.77
C LEU A 41 15.27 -0.11 17.40
N TYR A 42 14.64 1.06 17.56
CA TYR A 42 15.28 2.20 18.23
C TYR A 42 15.77 1.82 19.63
N LYS A 43 14.90 1.23 20.45
CA LYS A 43 15.26 0.79 21.81
C LYS A 43 16.37 -0.26 21.79
N ALA A 44 16.30 -1.24 20.89
CA ALA A 44 17.32 -2.27 20.78
C ALA A 44 18.70 -1.70 20.37
N VAL A 45 18.75 -0.76 19.42
CA VAL A 45 20.01 -0.12 19.02
C VAL A 45 20.53 0.82 20.11
N ALA A 46 19.65 1.62 20.72
CA ALA A 46 19.98 2.53 21.80
C ALA A 46 20.63 1.79 22.98
N GLU A 47 20.01 0.71 23.45
CA GLU A 47 20.48 -0.05 24.60
C GLU A 47 21.76 -0.85 24.33
N ASN A 48 21.88 -1.44 23.15
CA ASN A 48 22.89 -2.48 22.91
C ASN A 48 24.06 -2.02 22.03
N VAL A 49 23.94 -0.88 21.32
CA VAL A 49 24.94 -0.41 20.36
C VAL A 49 25.48 0.99 20.70
N THR A 50 24.60 1.94 21.00
CA THR A 50 24.96 3.37 21.06
C THR A 50 24.99 3.96 22.47
N GLY A 51 24.61 3.19 23.49
CA GLY A 51 24.63 3.64 24.89
C GLY A 51 23.56 4.69 25.22
N GLY A 52 22.48 4.74 24.42
CA GLY A 52 21.33 5.62 24.66
C GLY A 52 21.44 7.03 24.06
N ASP A 53 22.52 7.36 23.34
CA ASP A 53 22.62 8.65 22.64
C ASP A 53 21.62 8.72 21.46
N PRO A 54 20.69 9.68 21.43
CA PRO A 54 19.67 9.74 20.38
C PRO A 54 20.24 9.91 18.98
N LYS A 55 21.25 10.78 18.81
CA LYS A 55 21.83 11.07 17.49
C LYS A 55 22.58 9.85 16.95
N ALA A 56 23.45 9.25 17.76
CA ALA A 56 24.15 8.03 17.37
C ALA A 56 23.18 6.88 17.05
N THR A 57 22.05 6.78 17.76
CA THR A 57 21.02 5.76 17.50
C THR A 57 20.37 5.95 16.13
N THR A 58 19.93 7.17 15.81
CA THR A 58 19.37 7.48 14.48
C THR A 58 20.38 7.23 13.37
N ASP A 59 21.63 7.67 13.55
CA ASP A 59 22.70 7.46 12.56
C ASP A 59 23.01 5.97 12.36
N ALA A 60 23.03 5.18 13.44
CA ALA A 60 23.23 3.73 13.37
C ALA A 60 22.08 3.02 12.63
N ILE A 61 20.83 3.39 12.89
CA ILE A 61 19.66 2.84 12.17
C ILE A 61 19.73 3.22 10.69
N GLY A 62 20.11 4.45 10.37
CA GLY A 62 20.33 4.89 8.99
C GLY A 62 21.40 4.05 8.28
N TYR A 63 22.51 3.77 8.95
CA TYR A 63 23.57 2.90 8.44
C TYR A 63 23.05 1.47 8.18
N LEU A 64 22.34 0.87 9.15
CA LEU A 64 21.77 -0.47 8.99
C LEU A 64 20.75 -0.53 7.84
N ALA A 65 19.94 0.51 7.67
CA ALA A 65 18.98 0.60 6.59
C ALA A 65 19.64 0.67 5.21
N GLN A 66 20.74 1.43 5.07
CA GLN A 66 21.47 1.57 3.82
C GLN A 66 22.31 0.35 3.46
N GLN A 67 22.98 -0.25 4.44
CA GLN A 67 23.91 -1.36 4.19
C GLN A 67 23.23 -2.72 4.15
N LEU A 68 22.21 -2.93 4.99
CA LEU A 68 21.58 -4.24 5.20
C LEU A 68 20.10 -4.26 4.81
N ASN A 69 19.58 -3.17 4.22
CA ASN A 69 18.17 -3.02 3.85
C ASN A 69 17.20 -3.22 5.05
N MET A 70 17.64 -2.84 6.26
CA MET A 70 16.83 -2.88 7.48
C MET A 70 15.83 -1.72 7.54
N GLN A 71 14.75 -1.84 6.78
CA GLN A 71 13.74 -0.80 6.61
C GLN A 71 12.35 -1.25 7.07
N GLN A 72 11.41 -0.30 7.17
CA GLN A 72 10.01 -0.60 7.51
C GLN A 72 9.37 -1.47 6.42
N TYR A 73 9.56 -1.08 5.16
CA TYR A 73 9.11 -1.88 4.03
C TYR A 73 9.82 -3.24 4.04
N TRP A 74 9.04 -4.32 3.94
CA TRP A 74 9.56 -5.69 4.03
C TRP A 74 9.16 -6.59 2.86
N GLY A 75 8.59 -5.99 1.82
CA GLY A 75 8.27 -6.71 0.60
C GLY A 75 9.47 -6.94 -0.32
N GLU A 76 9.21 -7.54 -1.47
CA GLU A 76 10.25 -8.07 -2.38
C GLU A 76 10.63 -7.11 -3.51
N LYS A 77 10.15 -5.87 -3.46
CA LYS A 77 10.48 -4.81 -4.42
C LYS A 77 11.79 -4.13 -4.02
N PRO A 78 12.60 -3.64 -4.97
CA PRO A 78 13.83 -2.89 -4.65
C PRO A 78 13.59 -1.65 -3.79
N GLY A 79 12.40 -1.07 -3.92
CA GLY A 79 11.89 -0.02 -3.05
C GLY A 79 10.43 0.28 -3.43
N THR A 80 9.75 1.11 -2.66
CA THR A 80 8.40 1.56 -2.98
C THR A 80 8.11 2.93 -2.38
N SER A 81 7.33 3.74 -3.08
CA SER A 81 6.77 4.99 -2.54
C SER A 81 5.47 4.76 -1.77
N GLY A 82 5.08 3.50 -1.52
CA GLY A 82 3.87 3.13 -0.81
C GLY A 82 3.15 1.95 -1.46
N GLY A 83 2.38 1.23 -0.66
CA GLY A 83 1.47 0.21 -1.17
C GLY A 83 0.28 0.82 -1.90
N TYR A 84 -0.40 0.03 -2.72
CA TYR A 84 -1.68 0.44 -3.29
C TYR A 84 -2.73 0.36 -2.18
N TYR A 85 -3.32 1.50 -1.81
CA TYR A 85 -4.43 1.55 -0.86
C TYR A 85 -5.69 2.03 -1.58
N PHE A 86 -6.78 1.26 -1.50
CA PHE A 86 -8.05 1.62 -2.15
C PHE A 86 -9.10 2.14 -1.17
N GLY A 87 -8.83 2.04 0.13
CA GLY A 87 -9.72 2.47 1.21
C GLY A 87 -10.44 1.33 1.87
N SER A 88 -10.36 1.25 3.20
CA SER A 88 -11.00 0.18 3.96
C SER A 88 -12.52 0.21 3.78
N ILE A 89 -13.11 1.41 3.75
CA ILE A 89 -14.55 1.60 3.49
C ILE A 89 -14.91 1.15 2.08
N ILE A 90 -14.12 1.56 1.09
CA ILE A 90 -14.36 1.26 -0.31
C ILE A 90 -14.21 -0.25 -0.58
N CYS A 91 -13.20 -0.91 -0.03
CA CYS A 91 -13.06 -2.37 -0.10
C CYS A 91 -14.24 -3.10 0.55
N PHE A 92 -14.73 -2.63 1.71
CA PHE A 92 -15.92 -3.17 2.35
C PHE A 92 -17.15 -3.06 1.44
N LEU A 93 -17.39 -1.88 0.86
CA LEU A 93 -18.50 -1.63 -0.06
C LEU A 93 -18.36 -2.41 -1.37
N PHE A 94 -17.14 -2.62 -1.86
CA PHE A 94 -16.86 -3.47 -3.01
C PHE A 94 -17.31 -4.91 -2.76
N VAL A 95 -16.92 -5.50 -1.61
CA VAL A 95 -17.35 -6.85 -1.23
C VAL A 95 -18.88 -6.92 -1.05
N PHE A 96 -19.47 -5.88 -0.49
CA PHE A 96 -20.93 -5.76 -0.41
C PHE A 96 -21.58 -5.74 -1.80
N GLY A 97 -21.02 -4.96 -2.72
CA GLY A 97 -21.45 -4.88 -4.12
C GLY A 97 -21.40 -6.21 -4.84
N LEU A 98 -20.41 -7.07 -4.55
CA LEU A 98 -20.34 -8.42 -5.13
C LEU A 98 -21.59 -9.25 -4.81
N PHE A 99 -22.16 -9.09 -3.61
CA PHE A 99 -23.34 -9.83 -3.18
C PHE A 99 -24.66 -9.26 -3.71
N ILE A 100 -24.79 -7.94 -3.82
CA ILE A 100 -26.09 -7.30 -4.05
C ILE A 100 -26.29 -6.80 -5.48
N VAL A 101 -25.23 -6.33 -6.16
CA VAL A 101 -25.36 -5.73 -7.49
C VAL A 101 -25.78 -6.81 -8.49
N ARG A 102 -26.91 -6.61 -9.16
CA ARG A 102 -27.47 -7.59 -10.11
C ARG A 102 -27.03 -7.35 -11.56
N SER A 103 -26.51 -6.16 -11.85
CA SER A 103 -26.06 -5.77 -13.20
C SER A 103 -24.95 -6.67 -13.73
N ARG A 104 -24.96 -6.90 -15.06
CA ARG A 104 -23.84 -7.56 -15.78
C ARG A 104 -22.51 -6.84 -15.57
N LEU A 105 -22.55 -5.52 -15.30
CA LEU A 105 -21.37 -4.72 -15.00
C LEU A 105 -20.57 -5.26 -13.81
N LYS A 106 -21.23 -5.87 -12.81
CA LYS A 106 -20.53 -6.50 -11.67
C LYS A 106 -19.52 -7.54 -12.14
N TRP A 107 -19.92 -8.39 -13.08
CA TRP A 107 -19.07 -9.48 -13.56
C TRP A 107 -17.92 -8.98 -14.42
N TRP A 108 -18.14 -7.93 -15.21
CA TRP A 108 -17.07 -7.24 -15.92
C TRP A 108 -16.06 -6.62 -14.96
N ILE A 109 -16.53 -5.86 -13.97
CA ILE A 109 -15.67 -5.24 -12.96
C ILE A 109 -14.87 -6.30 -12.19
N LEU A 110 -15.53 -7.38 -11.74
CA LEU A 110 -14.87 -8.47 -11.03
C LEU A 110 -13.83 -9.17 -11.92
N ALA A 111 -14.17 -9.52 -13.16
CA ALA A 111 -13.25 -10.20 -14.08
C ALA A 111 -12.03 -9.33 -14.39
N THR A 112 -12.22 -8.03 -14.65
CA THR A 112 -11.13 -7.08 -14.88
C THR A 112 -10.27 -6.92 -13.63
N THR A 113 -10.89 -6.80 -12.45
CA THR A 113 -10.18 -6.67 -11.17
C THR A 113 -9.29 -7.87 -10.90
N VAL A 114 -9.85 -9.09 -11.00
CA VAL A 114 -9.11 -10.33 -10.77
C VAL A 114 -7.99 -10.48 -11.80
N LEU A 115 -8.27 -10.28 -13.09
CA LEU A 115 -7.26 -10.38 -14.14
C LEU A 115 -6.09 -9.41 -13.88
N PHE A 116 -6.37 -8.16 -13.53
CA PHE A 116 -5.34 -7.14 -13.40
C PHE A 116 -4.53 -7.32 -12.11
N ILE A 117 -5.13 -7.85 -11.04
CA ILE A 117 -4.37 -8.32 -9.87
C ILE A 117 -3.43 -9.47 -10.26
N LEU A 118 -3.93 -10.49 -10.98
CA LEU A 118 -3.10 -11.61 -11.41
C LEU A 118 -1.95 -11.19 -12.32
N LEU A 119 -2.18 -10.20 -13.18
CA LEU A 119 -1.14 -9.62 -14.03
C LEU A 119 -0.12 -8.83 -13.20
N SER A 120 -0.56 -8.07 -12.19
CA SER A 120 0.35 -7.29 -11.34
C SER A 120 1.42 -8.13 -10.63
N PHE A 121 1.18 -9.44 -10.47
CA PHE A 121 2.07 -10.35 -9.77
C PHE A 121 3.37 -10.66 -10.52
N GLY A 122 3.48 -10.45 -11.83
CA GLY A 122 4.73 -10.64 -12.58
C GLY A 122 5.50 -11.91 -12.19
N LYS A 123 6.68 -11.74 -11.55
CA LYS A 123 7.52 -12.87 -11.09
C LYS A 123 6.86 -13.76 -10.03
N ASN A 124 5.92 -13.24 -9.25
CA ASN A 124 5.20 -13.98 -8.21
C ASN A 124 4.11 -14.89 -8.80
N PHE A 125 3.69 -14.64 -10.05
CA PHE A 125 2.78 -15.53 -10.78
C PHE A 125 3.07 -15.50 -12.30
N PRO A 126 4.16 -16.16 -12.73
CA PRO A 126 4.65 -16.05 -14.10
C PRO A 126 3.70 -16.71 -15.11
N TYR A 127 2.88 -17.69 -14.72
CA TYR A 127 1.98 -18.40 -15.66
C TYR A 127 1.05 -17.45 -16.43
N VAL A 128 0.39 -16.51 -15.74
CA VAL A 128 -0.48 -15.53 -16.38
C VAL A 128 0.32 -14.35 -16.92
N SER A 129 1.32 -13.89 -16.17
CA SER A 129 2.12 -12.72 -16.54
C SER A 129 2.93 -12.94 -17.82
N ASP A 130 3.53 -14.13 -18.00
CA ASP A 130 4.35 -14.48 -19.16
C ASP A 130 3.51 -14.68 -20.41
N LEU A 131 2.30 -15.24 -20.28
CA LEU A 131 1.35 -15.32 -21.38
C LEU A 131 1.05 -13.92 -21.93
N PHE A 132 0.79 -12.95 -21.04
CA PHE A 132 0.52 -11.58 -21.45
C PHE A 132 1.78 -10.87 -21.97
N TYR A 133 2.92 -11.06 -21.33
CA TYR A 133 4.18 -10.44 -21.74
C TYR A 133 4.64 -10.86 -23.13
N ASN A 134 4.48 -12.15 -23.46
CA ASN A 134 4.98 -12.69 -24.72
C ASN A 134 3.99 -12.55 -25.89
N TYR A 135 2.68 -12.56 -25.62
CA TYR A 135 1.67 -12.67 -26.68
C TYR A 135 0.70 -11.49 -26.79
N PHE A 136 0.51 -10.69 -25.73
CA PHE A 136 -0.46 -9.60 -25.75
C PHE A 136 0.21 -8.25 -26.02
N PRO A 137 -0.37 -7.41 -26.90
CA PRO A 137 0.20 -6.11 -27.21
C PRO A 137 0.20 -5.21 -25.98
N LEU A 138 1.15 -4.28 -25.94
CA LEU A 138 1.32 -3.24 -24.91
C LEU A 138 1.72 -3.72 -23.50
N TYR A 139 1.48 -4.98 -23.13
CA TYR A 139 1.84 -5.45 -21.78
C TYR A 139 3.36 -5.41 -21.52
N ASN A 140 4.16 -5.77 -22.53
CA ASN A 140 5.62 -5.66 -22.47
C ASN A 140 6.16 -4.22 -22.49
N LYS A 141 5.28 -3.21 -22.48
CA LYS A 141 5.63 -1.78 -22.38
C LYS A 141 5.48 -1.23 -20.96
N PHE A 142 4.95 -1.99 -20.01
CA PHE A 142 4.91 -1.58 -18.61
C PHE A 142 6.30 -1.58 -17.98
N ARG A 143 6.75 -0.40 -17.52
CA ARG A 143 8.01 -0.24 -16.77
C ARG A 143 7.99 -1.03 -15.47
N ALA A 144 6.87 -0.95 -14.77
CA ALA A 144 6.59 -1.68 -13.55
C ALA A 144 5.27 -2.43 -13.73
N VAL A 145 5.29 -3.76 -13.61
CA VAL A 145 4.10 -4.59 -13.89
C VAL A 145 2.98 -4.31 -12.88
N GLU A 146 3.33 -3.95 -11.64
CA GLU A 146 2.35 -3.56 -10.61
C GLU A 146 1.54 -2.30 -10.95
N SER A 147 2.02 -1.42 -11.85
CA SER A 147 1.31 -0.19 -12.23
C SER A 147 -0.06 -0.44 -12.88
N ILE A 148 -0.29 -1.66 -13.38
CA ILE A 148 -1.59 -2.10 -13.89
C ILE A 148 -2.70 -2.04 -12.81
N LEU A 149 -2.32 -2.06 -11.52
CA LEU A 149 -3.23 -1.92 -10.38
C LEU A 149 -3.94 -0.55 -10.33
N ALA A 150 -3.46 0.46 -11.05
CA ALA A 150 -4.18 1.73 -11.19
C ALA A 150 -5.60 1.54 -11.76
N VAL A 151 -5.77 0.58 -12.67
CA VAL A 151 -7.09 0.22 -13.21
C VAL A 151 -7.95 -0.46 -12.14
N VAL A 152 -7.35 -1.30 -11.30
CA VAL A 152 -8.05 -1.90 -10.16
C VAL A 152 -8.52 -0.82 -9.19
N GLY A 153 -7.68 0.19 -8.94
CA GLY A 153 -8.00 1.36 -8.13
C GLY A 153 -9.19 2.17 -8.66
N LEU A 154 -9.52 2.07 -9.95
CA LEU A 154 -10.75 2.64 -10.52
C LEU A 154 -11.94 1.67 -10.40
N MET A 155 -11.72 0.39 -10.68
CA MET A 155 -12.78 -0.64 -10.71
C MET A 155 -13.41 -0.89 -9.34
N VAL A 156 -12.60 -0.88 -8.28
CA VAL A 156 -13.05 -1.16 -6.91
C VAL A 156 -14.04 -0.08 -6.42
N PRO A 157 -13.75 1.23 -6.49
CA PRO A 157 -14.71 2.28 -6.17
C PRO A 157 -15.99 2.23 -7.01
N VAL A 158 -15.91 1.91 -8.31
CA VAL A 158 -17.09 1.86 -9.18
C VAL A 158 -18.10 0.83 -8.67
N LEU A 159 -17.66 -0.38 -8.32
CA LEU A 159 -18.58 -1.39 -7.77
C LEU A 159 -19.08 -1.01 -6.36
N ALA A 160 -18.24 -0.38 -5.54
CA ALA A 160 -18.65 0.14 -4.23
C ALA A 160 -19.81 1.15 -4.34
N PHE A 161 -19.75 2.08 -5.29
CA PHE A 161 -20.84 3.03 -5.53
C PHE A 161 -22.10 2.36 -6.09
N LEU A 162 -21.93 1.38 -7.00
CA LEU A 162 -23.07 0.58 -7.49
C LEU A 162 -23.76 -0.18 -6.36
N ALA A 163 -23.02 -0.63 -5.34
CA ALA A 163 -23.59 -1.28 -4.16
C ALA A 163 -24.53 -0.35 -3.40
N ILE A 164 -24.10 0.88 -3.13
CA ILE A 164 -24.93 1.89 -2.44
C ILE A 164 -26.17 2.23 -3.27
N LYS A 165 -26.01 2.39 -4.59
CA LYS A 165 -27.13 2.63 -5.51
C LYS A 165 -28.16 1.50 -5.47
N GLU A 166 -27.71 0.25 -5.60
CA GLU A 166 -28.60 -0.93 -5.57
C GLU A 166 -29.30 -1.07 -4.21
N ALA A 167 -28.61 -0.75 -3.11
CA ALA A 167 -29.21 -0.72 -1.77
C ALA A 167 -30.30 0.36 -1.62
N GLN A 168 -30.18 1.48 -2.34
CA GLN A 168 -31.17 2.56 -2.37
C GLN A 168 -32.41 2.22 -3.20
N GLU A 169 -32.23 1.56 -4.35
CA GLU A 169 -33.34 1.29 -5.30
C GLU A 169 -34.45 0.41 -4.69
N GLY A 170 -34.22 -0.26 -3.56
CA GLY A 170 -35.26 -0.97 -2.81
C GLY A 170 -35.73 -2.28 -3.45
N ASN A 171 -35.02 -2.75 -4.48
CA ASN A 171 -35.33 -3.99 -5.20
C ASN A 171 -34.98 -5.28 -4.42
N ILE A 172 -34.38 -5.13 -3.24
CA ILE A 172 -33.90 -6.23 -2.38
C ILE A 172 -34.52 -6.05 -1.00
N ASP A 173 -35.06 -7.14 -0.45
CA ASP A 173 -35.60 -7.15 0.91
C ASP A 173 -34.57 -6.70 1.96
N GLN A 174 -35.04 -5.93 2.94
CA GLN A 174 -34.21 -5.34 3.99
C GLN A 174 -33.42 -6.39 4.77
N LYS A 175 -34.02 -7.53 5.13
CA LYS A 175 -33.31 -8.59 5.87
C LYS A 175 -32.19 -9.19 5.03
N THR A 176 -32.45 -9.34 3.72
CA THR A 176 -31.43 -9.82 2.78
C THR A 176 -30.27 -8.83 2.66
N LEU A 177 -30.54 -7.53 2.52
CA LEU A 177 -29.51 -6.49 2.47
C LEU A 177 -28.65 -6.49 3.74
N ILE A 178 -29.27 -6.49 4.92
CA ILE A 178 -28.54 -6.54 6.20
C ILE A 178 -27.68 -7.80 6.28
N LYS A 179 -28.21 -8.97 5.90
CA LYS A 179 -27.45 -10.22 5.90
C LYS A 179 -26.20 -10.13 5.01
N LYS A 180 -26.33 -9.59 3.79
CA LYS A 180 -25.18 -9.41 2.88
C LYS A 180 -24.21 -8.34 3.39
N LEU A 181 -24.70 -7.29 4.02
CA LEU A 181 -23.87 -6.27 4.66
C LEU A 181 -23.04 -6.87 5.80
N THR A 182 -23.66 -7.66 6.68
CA THR A 182 -22.99 -8.35 7.78
C THR A 182 -21.95 -9.35 7.27
N TRP A 183 -22.24 -10.09 6.20
CA TRP A 183 -21.22 -10.96 5.57
C TRP A 183 -20.03 -10.17 5.05
N SER A 184 -20.28 -9.03 4.40
CA SER A 184 -19.23 -8.18 3.84
C SER A 184 -18.35 -7.57 4.93
N ALA A 185 -18.95 -7.12 6.03
CA ALA A 185 -18.25 -6.64 7.21
C ALA A 185 -17.48 -7.78 7.91
N GLY A 186 -18.07 -8.98 7.99
CA GLY A 186 -17.39 -10.17 8.52
C GLY A 186 -16.17 -10.58 7.70
N ILE A 187 -16.24 -10.47 6.37
CA ILE A 187 -15.10 -10.79 5.48
C ILE A 187 -14.01 -9.72 5.62
N THR A 188 -14.34 -8.45 5.40
CA THR A 188 -13.34 -7.37 5.35
C THR A 188 -12.90 -6.93 6.74
N GLY A 189 -13.86 -6.61 7.62
CA GLY A 189 -13.60 -6.24 9.00
C GLY A 189 -13.08 -7.41 9.83
N GLY A 190 -13.60 -8.63 9.64
CA GLY A 190 -13.08 -9.81 10.33
C GLY A 190 -11.63 -10.12 9.93
N PHE A 191 -11.29 -10.02 8.64
CA PHE A 191 -9.89 -10.15 8.20
C PHE A 191 -9.00 -9.06 8.83
N ALA A 192 -9.41 -7.79 8.78
CA ALA A 192 -8.68 -6.70 9.42
C ALA A 192 -8.50 -6.92 10.93
N LEU A 193 -9.51 -7.44 11.62
CA LEU A 193 -9.44 -7.76 13.04
C LEU A 193 -8.47 -8.91 13.33
N ILE A 194 -8.47 -9.97 12.51
CA ILE A 194 -7.52 -11.07 12.67
C ILE A 194 -6.09 -10.55 12.49
N VAL A 195 -5.83 -9.73 11.47
CA VAL A 195 -4.50 -9.10 11.28
C VAL A 195 -4.15 -8.19 12.45
N ALA A 196 -5.12 -7.47 13.02
CA ALA A 196 -4.90 -6.62 14.19
C ALA A 196 -4.58 -7.40 15.48
N VAL A 197 -5.03 -8.64 15.64
CA VAL A 197 -4.83 -9.43 16.86
C VAL A 197 -3.67 -10.42 16.71
N ILE A 198 -3.60 -11.12 15.57
CA ILE A 198 -2.64 -12.18 15.27
C ILE A 198 -2.09 -11.99 13.84
N PRO A 199 -1.33 -10.90 13.57
CA PRO A 199 -0.81 -10.62 12.24
C PRO A 199 0.13 -11.71 11.71
N THR A 200 0.84 -12.38 12.62
CA THR A 200 1.81 -13.45 12.30
C THR A 200 1.16 -14.75 11.83
N LEU A 201 -0.18 -14.86 11.89
CA LEU A 201 -0.91 -16.00 11.32
C LEU A 201 -0.76 -16.08 9.80
N PHE A 202 -0.67 -14.94 9.12
CA PHE A 202 -0.63 -14.85 7.65
C PHE A 202 0.66 -14.24 7.11
N PHE A 203 1.40 -13.47 7.92
CA PHE A 203 2.54 -12.68 7.47
C PHE A 203 3.77 -12.91 8.33
N SER A 204 4.93 -13.11 7.70
CA SER A 204 6.20 -13.35 8.39
C SER A 204 6.85 -12.08 8.93
N PHE A 205 6.56 -10.91 8.33
CA PHE A 205 7.23 -9.62 8.59
C PHE A 205 8.75 -9.64 8.34
N LYS A 206 9.21 -10.64 7.59
CA LYS A 206 10.59 -10.89 7.22
C LYS A 206 10.71 -10.87 5.70
N THR A 207 11.78 -10.27 5.19
CA THR A 207 12.14 -10.33 3.77
C THR A 207 12.64 -11.75 3.42
N SER A 208 12.59 -12.12 2.15
CA SER A 208 13.12 -13.41 1.67
C SER A 208 14.58 -13.64 2.05
N ASN A 209 15.39 -12.58 2.09
CA ASN A 209 16.81 -12.59 2.44
C ASN A 209 17.12 -12.36 3.93
N HIS A 210 16.13 -12.52 4.83
CA HIS A 210 16.30 -12.23 6.26
C HIS A 210 17.49 -12.98 6.92
N THR A 211 17.76 -14.23 6.51
CA THR A 211 18.90 -15.00 7.02
C THR A 211 20.25 -14.39 6.62
N GLU A 212 20.34 -13.83 5.41
CA GLU A 212 21.55 -13.15 4.92
C GLU A 212 21.76 -11.83 5.66
N ILE A 213 20.67 -11.07 5.88
CA ILE A 213 20.69 -9.86 6.71
C ILE A 213 21.19 -10.18 8.12
N LEU A 214 20.70 -11.26 8.74
CA LEU A 214 21.12 -11.67 10.07
C LEU A 214 22.61 -12.05 10.13
N ALA A 215 23.11 -12.77 9.13
CA ALA A 215 24.52 -13.12 9.03
C ALA A 215 25.41 -11.88 8.88
N ALA A 216 25.03 -10.96 7.99
CA ALA A 216 25.75 -9.71 7.78
C ALA A 216 25.70 -8.81 9.03
N LEU A 217 24.55 -8.74 9.71
CA LEU A 217 24.39 -8.00 10.95
C LEU A 217 25.29 -8.57 12.06
N THR A 218 25.38 -9.91 12.16
CA THR A 218 26.29 -10.58 13.11
C THR A 218 27.74 -10.15 12.88
N GLN A 219 28.16 -10.06 11.62
CA GLN A 219 29.51 -9.60 11.27
C GLN A 219 29.73 -8.12 11.65
N VAL A 220 28.76 -7.24 11.36
CA VAL A 220 28.80 -5.82 11.74
C VAL A 220 28.92 -5.64 13.25
N LEU A 221 28.24 -6.51 14.02
CA LEU A 221 28.25 -6.50 15.49
C LEU A 221 29.39 -7.34 16.08
N LYS A 222 30.53 -7.44 15.38
CA LYS A 222 31.76 -8.11 15.86
C LYS A 222 31.54 -9.59 16.23
N ASN A 223 30.74 -10.30 15.44
CA ASN A 223 30.35 -11.70 15.63
C ASN A 223 29.47 -11.98 16.87
N ASP A 224 28.78 -10.98 17.39
CA ASP A 224 27.76 -11.19 18.43
C ASP A 224 26.41 -11.59 17.82
N ALA A 225 26.20 -12.91 17.70
CA ALA A 225 24.96 -13.47 17.14
C ALA A 225 23.73 -13.16 18.01
N SER A 226 23.89 -13.12 19.34
CA SER A 226 22.78 -12.84 20.26
C SER A 226 22.24 -11.42 20.06
N MET A 227 23.15 -10.45 19.96
CA MET A 227 22.80 -9.07 19.69
C MET A 227 22.18 -8.90 18.29
N ALA A 228 22.73 -9.58 17.28
CA ALA A 228 22.18 -9.55 15.92
C ALA A 228 20.73 -10.06 15.89
N HIS A 229 20.43 -11.18 16.57
CA HIS A 229 19.07 -11.69 16.70
C HIS A 229 18.15 -10.68 17.40
N LYS A 230 18.60 -10.09 18.53
CA LYS A 230 17.80 -9.09 19.27
C LYS A 230 17.43 -7.89 18.39
N ILE A 231 18.37 -7.37 17.61
CA ILE A 231 18.15 -6.22 16.72
C ILE A 231 17.27 -6.61 15.52
N ALA A 232 17.50 -7.78 14.90
CA ALA A 232 16.69 -8.27 13.79
C ALA A 232 15.24 -8.55 14.21
N ASP A 233 15.03 -9.15 15.38
CA ASP A 233 13.68 -9.41 15.92
C ASP A 233 12.98 -8.11 16.31
N ALA A 234 13.72 -7.11 16.83
CA ALA A 234 13.17 -5.79 17.12
C ALA A 234 12.62 -5.10 15.86
N LEU A 235 13.33 -5.19 14.72
CA LEU A 235 12.82 -4.72 13.43
C LEU A 235 11.52 -5.45 13.02
N VAL A 236 11.46 -6.76 13.23
CA VAL A 236 10.24 -7.55 12.96
C VAL A 236 9.08 -7.10 13.84
N GLN A 237 9.33 -6.79 15.12
CA GLN A 237 8.30 -6.25 16.01
C GLN A 237 7.78 -4.87 15.56
N ASP A 238 8.65 -3.99 15.04
CA ASP A 238 8.20 -2.71 14.48
C ASP A 238 7.31 -2.91 13.26
N ARG A 239 7.69 -3.80 12.33
CA ARG A 239 6.87 -4.13 11.16
C ARG A 239 5.51 -4.69 11.55
N ILE A 240 5.47 -5.55 12.57
CA ILE A 240 4.22 -6.07 13.15
C ILE A 240 3.38 -4.92 13.75
N SER A 241 4.02 -4.01 14.50
CA SER A 241 3.34 -2.88 15.14
C SER A 241 2.70 -1.94 14.11
N ILE A 242 3.44 -1.61 13.04
CA ILE A 242 2.95 -0.78 11.93
C ILE A 242 1.72 -1.41 11.27
N ALA A 243 1.82 -2.69 10.88
CA ALA A 243 0.71 -3.41 10.26
C ALA A 243 -0.50 -3.53 11.20
N ARG A 244 -0.26 -3.74 12.50
CA ARG A 244 -1.31 -3.85 13.52
C ARG A 244 -2.07 -2.54 13.69
N ALA A 245 -1.35 -1.41 13.77
CA ALA A 245 -1.97 -0.10 13.91
C ALA A 245 -2.92 0.20 12.73
N ASP A 246 -2.48 -0.10 11.51
CA ASP A 246 -3.28 0.12 10.31
C ASP A 246 -4.42 -0.89 10.15
N ALA A 247 -4.26 -2.13 10.64
CA ALA A 247 -5.33 -3.12 10.66
C ALA A 247 -6.46 -2.70 11.62
N ILE A 248 -6.12 -2.15 12.79
CA ILE A 248 -7.10 -1.57 13.73
C ILE A 248 -7.81 -0.39 13.08
N ARG A 249 -7.07 0.54 12.46
CA ARG A 249 -7.64 1.69 11.76
C ARG A 249 -8.64 1.24 10.69
N SER A 250 -8.26 0.26 9.87
CA SER A 250 -9.09 -0.30 8.81
C SER A 250 -10.37 -0.93 9.37
N PHE A 251 -10.26 -1.70 10.45
CA PHE A 251 -11.40 -2.29 11.14
C PHE A 251 -12.39 -1.21 11.66
N LEU A 252 -11.87 -0.13 12.27
CA LEU A 252 -12.70 0.96 12.77
C LEU A 252 -13.46 1.68 11.66
N PHE A 253 -12.80 1.99 10.54
CA PHE A 253 -13.46 2.60 9.38
C PHE A 253 -14.52 1.69 8.77
N ILE A 254 -14.27 0.38 8.69
CA ILE A 254 -15.26 -0.61 8.25
C ILE A 254 -16.45 -0.65 9.20
N ALA A 255 -16.22 -0.62 10.51
CA ALA A 255 -17.29 -0.60 11.51
C ALA A 255 -18.15 0.67 11.40
N ILE A 256 -17.53 1.83 11.18
CA ILE A 256 -18.22 3.11 10.92
C ILE A 256 -19.08 3.01 9.65
N ALA A 257 -18.49 2.56 8.54
CA ALA A 257 -19.22 2.42 7.28
C ALA A 257 -20.37 1.40 7.39
N PHE A 258 -20.15 0.28 8.07
CA PHE A 258 -21.19 -0.69 8.38
C PHE A 258 -22.35 -0.03 9.15
N GLY A 259 -22.04 0.74 10.20
CA GLY A 259 -23.04 1.45 10.99
C GLY A 259 -23.87 2.44 10.17
N ILE A 260 -23.21 3.22 9.31
CA ILE A 260 -23.87 4.20 8.41
C ILE A 260 -24.80 3.48 7.41
N VAL A 261 -24.28 2.46 6.71
CA VAL A 261 -25.05 1.74 5.68
C VAL A 261 -26.18 0.92 6.31
N TRP A 262 -25.96 0.34 7.49
CA TRP A 262 -27.00 -0.35 8.25
C TRP A 262 -28.11 0.62 8.69
N ALA A 263 -27.76 1.80 9.21
CA ALA A 263 -28.73 2.81 9.61
C ALA A 263 -29.54 3.33 8.41
N PHE A 264 -28.90 3.45 7.24
CA PHE A 264 -29.57 3.77 5.98
C PHE A 264 -30.56 2.67 5.56
N ILE A 265 -30.14 1.40 5.49
CA ILE A 265 -30.99 0.27 5.09
C ILE A 265 -32.17 0.08 6.06
N THR A 266 -31.95 0.32 7.36
CA THR A 266 -33.00 0.23 8.38
C THR A 266 -33.88 1.48 8.48
N LYS A 267 -33.70 2.46 7.58
CA LYS A 267 -34.43 3.74 7.55
C LYS A 267 -34.29 4.58 8.84
N LYS A 268 -33.27 4.32 9.66
CA LYS A 268 -32.93 5.14 10.83
C LYS A 268 -32.26 6.45 10.45
N LEU A 269 -31.73 6.51 9.23
CA LEU A 269 -30.98 7.64 8.72
C LEU A 269 -31.47 7.96 7.31
N ASN A 270 -31.72 9.25 7.02
CA ASN A 270 -32.19 9.65 5.70
C ASN A 270 -31.05 9.55 4.66
N MET A 271 -31.40 9.52 3.38
CA MET A 271 -30.44 9.33 2.29
C MET A 271 -29.35 10.41 2.26
N GLN A 272 -29.72 11.68 2.42
CA GLN A 272 -28.79 12.82 2.35
C GLN A 272 -27.72 12.73 3.46
N MET A 273 -28.15 12.44 4.69
CA MET A 273 -27.26 12.25 5.82
C MET A 273 -26.40 11.00 5.64
N ALA A 274 -26.95 9.91 5.12
CA ALA A 274 -26.19 8.66 4.96
C ALA A 274 -25.05 8.85 3.98
N PHE A 275 -25.33 9.50 2.86
CA PHE A 275 -24.35 9.74 1.82
C PHE A 275 -23.34 10.80 2.23
N GLY A 276 -23.77 11.86 2.91
CA GLY A 276 -22.87 12.87 3.48
C GLY A 276 -21.90 12.27 4.51
N LEU A 277 -22.40 11.47 5.45
CA LEU A 277 -21.56 10.79 6.45
C LEU A 277 -20.62 9.77 5.82
N LEU A 278 -21.10 8.99 4.84
CA LEU A 278 -20.27 8.00 4.16
C LEU A 278 -19.16 8.67 3.34
N ALA A 279 -19.48 9.74 2.60
CA ALA A 279 -18.50 10.51 1.83
C ALA A 279 -17.46 11.16 2.76
N PHE A 280 -17.89 11.72 3.89
CA PHE A 280 -16.98 12.27 4.89
C PHE A 280 -16.09 11.21 5.52
N ALA A 281 -16.63 10.02 5.85
CA ALA A 281 -15.85 8.92 6.39
C ALA A 281 -14.80 8.40 5.38
N VAL A 282 -15.17 8.26 4.09
CA VAL A 282 -14.24 7.90 3.01
C VAL A 282 -13.15 8.96 2.86
N LEU A 283 -13.51 10.24 2.91
CA LEU A 283 -12.54 11.33 2.83
C LEU A 283 -11.53 11.27 3.97
N ILE A 284 -11.99 11.05 5.22
CA ILE A 284 -11.06 10.91 6.36
C ILE A 284 -10.17 9.67 6.20
N ASP A 285 -10.73 8.54 5.77
CA ASP A 285 -9.98 7.29 5.56
C ASP A 285 -8.84 7.47 4.55
N MET A 286 -9.12 8.08 3.39
CA MET A 286 -8.13 8.40 2.37
C MET A 286 -7.14 9.45 2.83
N TRP A 287 -7.62 10.58 3.32
CA TRP A 287 -6.78 11.71 3.71
C TRP A 287 -5.71 11.31 4.73
N GLN A 288 -6.07 10.52 5.75
CA GLN A 288 -5.12 10.10 6.79
C GLN A 288 -3.94 9.29 6.23
N VAL A 289 -4.15 8.55 5.14
CA VAL A 289 -3.11 7.76 4.49
C VAL A 289 -2.38 8.61 3.47
N ASP A 290 -3.10 9.38 2.65
CA ASP A 290 -2.51 10.26 1.63
C ASP A 290 -1.50 11.23 2.24
N ARG A 291 -1.81 11.80 3.41
CA ARG A 291 -0.90 12.71 4.14
C ARG A 291 0.38 12.06 4.67
N ARG A 292 0.51 10.73 4.64
CA ARG A 292 1.78 10.07 4.94
C ARG A 292 2.77 10.22 3.78
N TYR A 293 2.25 10.32 2.56
CA TYR A 293 3.03 10.33 1.32
C TYR A 293 3.14 11.71 0.69
N LEU A 294 2.07 12.52 0.77
CA LEU A 294 2.04 13.89 0.30
C LEU A 294 1.73 14.81 1.49
N ASN A 295 2.78 15.36 2.10
CA ASN A 295 2.69 16.17 3.31
C ASN A 295 3.29 17.57 3.09
N ASN A 296 3.34 18.39 4.15
CA ASN A 296 3.79 19.77 4.05
C ASN A 296 5.25 19.89 3.62
N ASP A 297 6.07 18.88 3.89
CA ASP A 297 7.49 18.84 3.52
C ASP A 297 7.68 18.46 2.05
N SER A 298 6.63 17.97 1.38
CA SER A 298 6.63 17.70 -0.06
C SER A 298 6.48 18.97 -0.91
N PHE A 299 6.11 20.10 -0.31
CA PHE A 299 5.89 21.35 -1.04
C PHE A 299 7.08 22.31 -0.86
N LYS A 300 7.69 22.71 -1.97
CA LYS A 300 8.71 23.76 -2.01
C LYS A 300 8.09 25.11 -2.37
N SER A 301 8.71 26.20 -1.92
CA SER A 301 8.27 27.54 -2.35
C SER A 301 8.57 27.73 -3.83
N LYS A 302 7.80 28.60 -4.50
CA LYS A 302 8.03 28.94 -5.91
C LYS A 302 9.45 29.51 -6.13
N SER A 303 9.99 30.23 -5.13
CA SER A 303 11.34 30.78 -5.18
C SER A 303 12.38 29.66 -5.21
N ASP A 304 12.24 28.65 -4.35
CA ASP A 304 13.17 27.51 -4.28
C ASP A 304 13.08 26.66 -5.55
N MET A 305 11.87 26.42 -6.06
CA MET A 305 11.70 25.72 -7.34
C MET A 305 12.34 26.45 -8.52
N ASN A 306 12.19 27.78 -8.58
CA ASN A 306 12.80 28.58 -9.64
C ASN A 306 14.34 28.62 -9.52
N ALA A 307 14.89 28.52 -8.30
CA ALA A 307 16.33 28.41 -8.09
C ALA A 307 16.87 27.04 -8.52
N ASP A 308 16.10 25.97 -8.33
CA ASP A 308 16.46 24.60 -8.76
C ASP A 308 16.31 24.40 -10.29
N LEU A 309 15.42 25.15 -10.96
CA LEU A 309 15.12 25.05 -12.39
C LEU A 309 15.82 26.12 -13.24
N GLN A 310 17.06 26.48 -12.90
CA GLN A 310 17.84 27.39 -13.75
C GLN A 310 18.16 26.72 -15.09
N PRO A 311 17.92 27.37 -16.24
CA PRO A 311 18.29 26.83 -17.54
C PRO A 311 19.77 26.49 -17.56
N ARG A 312 20.09 25.26 -17.94
CA ARG A 312 21.46 24.83 -18.19
C ARG A 312 21.87 25.34 -19.57
N ASP A 313 23.18 25.39 -19.82
CA ASP A 313 23.71 25.75 -21.14
C ASP A 313 23.14 24.84 -22.25
N VAL A 314 22.91 23.55 -21.93
CA VAL A 314 22.29 22.60 -22.85
C VAL A 314 20.84 22.96 -23.19
N ASP A 315 20.09 23.52 -22.25
CA ASP A 315 18.69 23.90 -22.49
C ASP A 315 18.64 25.06 -23.50
N THR A 316 19.60 26.00 -23.42
CA THR A 316 19.75 27.09 -24.40
C THR A 316 20.13 26.57 -25.80
N PHE A 317 21.00 25.57 -25.88
CA PHE A 317 21.35 24.91 -27.15
C PHE A 317 20.13 24.22 -27.79
N ILE A 318 19.33 23.52 -26.98
CA ILE A 318 18.11 22.85 -27.44
C ILE A 318 17.08 23.89 -27.92
N GLU A 319 16.89 24.99 -27.19
CA GLU A 319 15.95 26.05 -27.55
C GLU A 319 16.35 26.83 -28.81
N ALA A 320 17.64 26.85 -29.16
CA ALA A 320 18.14 27.49 -30.37
C ALA A 320 17.72 26.73 -31.64
N ASP A 321 17.52 25.41 -31.55
CA ASP A 321 17.04 24.62 -32.68
C ASP A 321 15.51 24.81 -32.87
N LYS A 322 15.12 25.19 -34.09
CA LYS A 322 13.72 25.44 -34.47
C LYS A 322 13.12 24.32 -35.33
N ASP A 323 13.88 23.25 -35.60
CA ASP A 323 13.35 22.09 -36.32
C ASP A 323 12.30 21.38 -35.43
N PRO A 324 11.04 21.26 -35.88
CA PRO A 324 10.01 20.55 -35.13
C PRO A 324 10.31 19.06 -34.90
N ASN A 325 11.30 18.48 -35.59
CA ASN A 325 11.77 17.11 -35.43
C ASN A 325 13.11 17.00 -34.70
N PHE A 326 13.63 18.08 -34.12
CA PHE A 326 14.85 18.03 -33.32
C PHE A 326 14.65 17.11 -32.11
N ARG A 327 15.44 16.04 -32.03
CA ARG A 327 15.35 15.03 -30.96
C ARG A 327 16.56 15.11 -30.07
N VAL A 328 16.30 15.34 -28.79
CA VAL A 328 17.31 15.29 -27.74
C VAL A 328 17.27 13.93 -27.09
N TYR A 329 18.42 13.26 -27.01
CA TYR A 329 18.57 12.06 -26.21
C TYR A 329 19.32 12.43 -24.94
N ASP A 330 18.60 12.44 -23.82
CA ASP A 330 19.20 12.63 -22.51
C ASP A 330 19.73 11.29 -21.99
N GLN A 331 21.03 11.21 -21.75
CA GLN A 331 21.70 10.04 -21.17
C GLN A 331 21.87 10.14 -19.64
N SER A 332 21.46 11.25 -19.03
CA SER A 332 21.70 11.53 -17.61
C SER A 332 20.76 10.81 -16.64
#